data_AF-A0A952E5H8-F1
#
_entry.id   AF-A0A952E5H8-F1
#
_cell.length_a   1.000
_cell.length_b   1.000
_cell.length_c   1.000
_cell.angle_alpha   90.00
_cell.angle_beta   90.00
_cell.angle_gamma   90.00
#
_symmetry.space_group_name_H-M   'P 1'
#
loop_
_entity.id
_entity.type
_entity.pdbx_description
1 polymer ?
#
loop_
_entity_poly.entity_id
_entity_poly.type
_entity_poly.pdbx_seq_one_letter_code
_entity_poly.pdbx_strand_id
1 'polypeptide(L)' 'MVCERDQEPILQTDLTVNGQKIELNDFVQCFMGRAIIGMLASLRGVGDIQSVSLEISKALDKGPGQE' A
#
# COMPACT_ATOMS: atom_id res chain seq x y z
N MET A 1 1.45 -36.27 2.81
CA MET A 1 1.95 -34.99 2.26
C MET A 1 0.91 -33.93 2.60
N VAL A 2 0.96 -33.43 3.83
CA VAL A 2 0.21 -32.24 4.21
C VAL A 2 1.14 -31.10 3.83
N CYS A 3 0.85 -30.41 2.73
CA CYS A 3 1.40 -29.06 2.59
C CYS A 3 0.74 -28.26 3.70
N GLU A 4 1.46 -28.11 4.82
CA GLU A 4 1.22 -27.02 5.76
C GLU A 4 1.14 -25.75 4.92
N ARG A 5 -0.07 -25.19 4.84
CA ARG A 5 -0.29 -23.85 4.30
C ARG A 5 0.37 -22.92 5.31
N ASP A 6 1.67 -22.74 5.11
CA ASP A 6 2.51 -21.77 5.78
C ASP A 6 1.71 -20.48 5.86
N GLN A 7 1.37 -20.09 7.09
CA GLN A 7 0.72 -18.83 7.36
C GLN A 7 1.71 -17.75 6.93
N GLU A 8 1.62 -17.31 5.67
CA GLU A 8 2.35 -16.14 5.19
C GLU A 8 2.11 -15.03 6.22
N PRO A 9 3.17 -14.35 6.70
CA PRO A 9 3.02 -13.30 7.69
C PRO A 9 1.94 -12.33 7.18
N ILE A 10 0.87 -12.21 7.96
CA ILE A 10 -0.22 -11.28 7.65
C ILE A 10 0.39 -9.88 7.53
N LEU A 11 0.49 -9.38 6.30
CA LEU A 11 0.95 -8.03 6.01
C LEU A 11 -0.05 -7.07 6.65
N GLN A 12 0.33 -6.49 7.79
CA GLN A 12 -0.48 -5.49 8.46
C GLN A 12 -0.43 -4.20 7.65
N THR A 13 -1.58 -3.80 7.12
CA THR A 13 -1.73 -2.58 6.33
C THR A 13 -2.73 -1.66 7.01
N ASP A 14 -2.30 -0.46 7.34
CA ASP A 14 -3.16 0.60 7.86
C ASP A 14 -3.40 1.65 6.77
N LEU A 15 -4.66 2.07 6.59
CA LEU A 15 -5.03 3.12 5.65
C LEU A 15 -5.63 4.30 6.40
N THR A 16 -5.11 5.49 6.12
CA THR A 16 -5.67 6.76 6.59
C THR A 16 -6.13 7.57 5.38
N VAL A 17 -7.39 7.98 5.36
CA VAL A 17 -7.98 8.83 4.31
C VAL A 17 -8.48 10.11 4.95
N ASN A 18 -7.95 11.25 4.52
CA ASN A 18 -8.31 12.58 5.07
C ASN A 18 -8.20 12.64 6.61
N GLY A 19 -7.14 12.05 7.17
CA GLY A 19 -6.91 11.99 8.61
C GLY A 19 -7.77 10.96 9.37
N GLN A 20 -8.62 10.20 8.69
CA GLN A 20 -9.46 9.17 9.30
C GLN A 20 -8.88 7.78 9.05
N LYS A 21 -8.69 7.00 10.13
CA LYS A 21 -8.27 5.60 10.02
C LYS A 21 -9.42 4.77 9.47
N ILE A 22 -9.15 4.03 8.38
CA ILE A 22 -10.13 3.16 7.72
C ILE A 22 -9.87 1.73 8.16
N GLU A 23 -10.92 1.06 8.67
CA GLU A 23 -10.85 -0.37 8.97
C GLU A 23 -10.81 -1.17 7.66
N LEU A 24 -9.81 -2.02 7.52
CA LEU A 24 -9.62 -2.86 6.35
C LEU A 24 -9.91 -4.32 6.70
N ASN A 25 -10.61 -5.03 5.83
CA ASN A 25 -10.75 -6.48 5.96
C ASN A 25 -9.47 -7.21 5.51
N ASP A 26 -9.37 -8.50 5.83
CA ASP A 26 -8.19 -9.33 5.54
C ASP A 26 -7.79 -9.33 4.06
N PHE A 27 -8.79 -9.36 3.17
CA PHE A 27 -8.55 -9.35 1.72
C PHE A 27 -7.89 -8.03 1.29
N VAL A 28 -8.43 -6.89 1.71
CA VAL A 28 -7.92 -5.57 1.33
C VAL A 28 -6.54 -5.34 1.92
N GLN A 29 -6.31 -5.72 3.18
CA GLN A 29 -4.99 -5.65 3.82
C GLN A 29 -3.95 -6.46 3.03
N CYS A 30 -4.24 -7.73 2.73
CA CYS A 30 -3.33 -8.59 1.98
C CYS A 30 -3.07 -8.06 0.56
N PHE A 31 -4.12 -7.65 -0.15
CA PHE A 31 -4.01 -7.16 -1.52
C PHE A 31 -3.15 -5.90 -1.58
N MET A 32 -3.43 -4.90 -0.74
CA MET A 32 -2.70 -3.64 -0.71
C MET A 32 -1.23 -3.86 -0.33
N GLY A 33 -0.96 -4.61 0.73
CA GLY A 33 0.41 -4.92 1.16
C GLY A 33 1.23 -5.58 0.07
N ARG A 34 0.69 -6.62 -0.60
CA ARG A 34 1.38 -7.32 -1.69
C ARG A 34 1.60 -6.44 -2.92
N ALA A 35 0.60 -5.64 -3.30
CA ALA A 35 0.72 -4.73 -4.44
C ALA A 35 1.80 -3.67 -4.19
N ILE A 36 1.84 -3.07 -2.99
CA ILE A 36 2.85 -2.09 -2.61
C ILE A 36 4.24 -2.71 -2.60
N ILE A 37 4.42 -3.87 -1.97
CA ILE A 37 5.71 -4.58 -1.98
C ILE A 37 6.18 -4.89 -3.41
N GLY A 38 5.27 -5.34 -4.28
CA GLY A 38 5.57 -5.58 -5.68
C GLY A 38 6.03 -4.31 -6.41
N MET A 39 5.41 -3.17 -6.14
CA MET A 39 5.85 -1.87 -6.67
C MET A 39 7.25 -1.51 -6.14
N LEU A 40 7.49 -1.66 -4.84
CA LEU A 40 8.75 -1.32 -4.20
C LEU A 40 9.92 -2.22 -4.65
N ALA A 41 9.66 -3.49 -4.96
CA ALA A 41 10.66 -4.42 -5.47
C ALA A 41 11.29 -3.98 -6.80
N SER A 42 10.63 -3.09 -7.54
CA SER A 42 11.14 -2.52 -8.79
C SER A 42 12.06 -1.30 -8.59
N LEU A 43 12.11 -0.73 -7.38
CA LEU A 43 12.91 0.45 -7.09
C LEU A 43 14.40 0.11 -7.08
N ARG A 44 15.20 0.97 -7.72
CA ARG A 44 16.66 0.86 -7.74
C ARG A 44 17.27 1.93 -6.84
N GLY A 45 18.42 1.62 -6.24
CA GLY A 45 19.16 2.57 -5.39
C GLY A 45 18.59 2.72 -3.98
N VAL A 46 17.55 1.97 -3.63
CA VAL A 46 17.11 1.76 -2.25
C VAL A 46 17.69 0.45 -1.73
N GLY A 47 18.17 0.47 -0.48
CA GLY A 47 18.66 -0.73 0.20
C GLY A 47 17.52 -1.67 0.59
N ASP A 48 17.78 -2.52 1.57
CA ASP A 48 16.75 -3.42 2.11
C ASP A 48 15.57 -2.61 2.70
N ILE A 49 14.36 -2.90 2.25
CA ILE A 49 13.16 -2.11 2.56
C ILE A 49 12.50 -2.68 3.81
N GLN A 50 12.77 -2.06 4.96
CA GLN A 50 12.18 -2.44 6.25
C GLN A 50 10.83 -1.76 6.51
N SER A 51 10.62 -0.56 5.97
CA SER A 51 9.40 0.23 6.17
C SER A 51 9.18 1.17 4.99
N VAL A 52 7.91 1.49 4.71
CA VAL A 52 7.50 2.41 3.65
C VAL A 52 6.41 3.34 4.19
N SER A 53 6.49 4.62 3.80
CA SER A 53 5.41 5.58 3.96
C SER A 53 5.00 6.07 2.57
N LEU A 54 3.72 5.95 2.24
CA LEU A 54 3.15 6.37 0.95
C LEU A 54 2.07 7.42 1.20
N GLU A 55 2.27 8.62 0.65
CA GLU A 55 1.28 9.70 0.68
C GLU A 55 0.80 9.98 -0.75
N ILE A 56 -0.52 9.96 -0.96
CA ILE A 56 -1.14 10.23 -2.25
C ILE A 56 -1.97 11.50 -2.13
N SER A 57 -1.57 12.52 -2.88
CA SER A 57 -2.32 13.78 -2.99
C SER A 57 -3.00 13.85 -4.35
N LYS A 58 -4.25 14.34 -4.38
CA LYS A 58 -4.91 14.66 -5.64
C LYS A 58 -4.21 15.88 -6.25
N ALA A 59 -3.66 15.74 -7.46
CA ALA A 59 -3.26 16.92 -8.23
C ALA A 59 -4.50 17.79 -8.41
N LEU A 60 -4.44 19.05 -7.97
CA LEU A 60 -5.52 20.00 -8.18
C LEU A 60 -5.83 20.01 -9.68
N ASP A 61 -7.05 19.61 -10.04
CA ASP A 61 -7.58 19.75 -11.38
C ASP A 61 -7.50 21.24 -11.71
N LYS A 62 -6.51 21.63 -12.51
CA LYS A 62 -6.50 22.96 -13.14
C LYS A 62 -7.63 22.91 -14.16
N GLY A 63 -8.85 23.10 -13.69
CA GLY A 63 -10.03 23.18 -14.54
C GLY A 63 -9.78 24.20 -15.66
N PRO A 64 -10.24 23.93 -16.89
CA PRO A 64 -10.06 24.86 -17.99
C PRO A 64 -10.98 26.07 -17.74
N GLY A 65 -10.40 27.18 -17.32
CA GLY A 65 -11.16 28.41 -17.05
C GLY A 65 -10.48 29.35 -16.07
N GLN A 66 -9.35 29.93 -16.46
CA GLN A 66 -9.05 31.30 -16.07
C GLN A 66 -9.18 32.11 -17.35
N GLU A 67 -10.30 32.83 -17.43
CA GLU A 67 -10.61 33.86 -18.42
C GLU A 67 -9.71 35.09 -18.20
#